data_AF-A0A9E6CFJ5-F1
#
_entry.id   AF-A0A9E6CFJ5-F1
#
_cell.length_a   1.000
_cell.length_b   1.000
_cell.length_c   1.000
_cell.angle_alpha   90.00
_cell.angle_beta   90.00
_cell.angle_gamma   90.00
#
_symmetry.space_group_name_H-M   'P 1'
#
loop_
_entity.id
_entity.type
_entity.pdbx_description
1 polymer ?
#
loop_
_entity_poly.entity_id
_entity_poly.type
_entity_poly.pdbx_seq_one_letter_code
_entity_poly.pdbx_strand_id
1 'polypeptide(L)'
;MYKSYGRYDCLAMCSGGKDSTSALYYMKKRYKLNPLAFTFDHGFETEDALENVKNAVDILGVDFLYFKTDYMNEMFSTVLKTNSKVIICHLCSIWYMNLTFEIAARYGIPLIIAGWTKGQSNKQPLMSRCGCNVHQAEFTSMARAAKEFLDTYVKNDPKYKDFPKSMEEVLVRAKKRQKCAVLSPHWFLPFNSDVYVELIKKELKWKFPKLSYPANTTNCYLNFISVHNSMKYFGYTHYHVEMSKLIREGLLTREEAIKNLEIDFDKELLNSIAKKLDYTF
;
A
#
# COMPACT_ATOMS: atom_id res chain seq x y z
N MET A 1 -6.13 26.18 6.09
CA MET A 1 -5.79 25.45 4.85
C MET A 1 -4.28 25.37 4.74
N TYR A 2 -3.70 24.18 4.64
CA TYR A 2 -2.32 24.01 4.20
C TYR A 2 -2.28 24.28 2.69
N LYS A 3 -2.10 25.53 2.27
CA LYS A 3 -1.72 25.82 0.87
C LYS A 3 -0.21 25.70 0.79
N SER A 4 0.29 24.90 -0.14
CA SER A 4 1.73 24.88 -0.40
C SER A 4 2.12 26.18 -1.09
N TYR A 5 3.38 26.60 -0.91
CA TYR A 5 3.97 27.69 -1.70
C TYR A 5 4.39 27.21 -3.11
N GLY A 6 4.09 25.97 -3.48
CA GLY A 6 4.45 25.32 -4.74
C GLY A 6 3.25 24.97 -5.62
N ARG A 7 3.51 24.32 -6.77
CA ARG A 7 2.50 23.96 -7.78
C ARG A 7 1.41 23.02 -7.24
N TYR A 8 1.73 22.16 -6.29
CA TYR A 8 0.84 21.09 -5.81
C TYR A 8 0.45 21.28 -4.35
N ASP A 9 -0.83 21.12 -4.04
CA ASP A 9 -1.34 21.15 -2.67
C ASP A 9 -1.05 19.86 -1.92
N CYS A 10 -1.04 18.73 -2.64
CA CYS A 10 -0.81 17.41 -2.07
C CYS A 10 -0.21 16.40 -3.06
N LEU A 11 0.42 15.36 -2.51
CA LEU A 11 0.94 14.20 -3.22
C LEU A 11 -0.03 13.05 -2.94
N ALA A 12 -0.81 12.64 -3.94
CA ALA A 12 -1.81 11.59 -3.79
C ALA A 12 -1.23 10.25 -4.24
N MET A 13 -1.05 9.34 -3.28
CA MET A 13 -0.65 7.96 -3.55
C MET A 13 -1.80 7.25 -4.25
N CYS A 14 -1.61 6.88 -5.52
CA CYS A 14 -2.63 6.26 -6.37
C CYS A 14 -2.14 4.90 -6.84
N SER A 15 -2.59 3.80 -6.21
CA SER A 15 -2.22 2.45 -6.66
C SER A 15 -3.14 1.93 -7.77
N GLY A 16 -4.34 2.49 -7.89
CA GLY A 16 -5.41 1.96 -8.76
C GLY A 16 -6.44 1.12 -8.01
N GLY A 17 -6.19 0.82 -6.74
CA GLY A 17 -7.18 0.24 -5.83
C GLY A 17 -8.26 1.25 -5.45
N LYS A 18 -9.46 0.75 -5.12
CA LYS A 18 -10.67 1.57 -4.86
C LYS A 18 -10.42 2.73 -3.89
N ASP A 19 -9.66 2.48 -2.81
CA ASP A 19 -9.44 3.45 -1.75
C ASP A 19 -8.50 4.58 -2.22
N SER A 20 -7.42 4.23 -2.92
CA SER A 20 -6.47 5.21 -3.45
C SER A 20 -7.09 6.08 -4.56
N THR A 21 -7.86 5.46 -5.47
CA THR A 21 -8.53 6.15 -6.57
C THR A 21 -9.62 7.10 -6.06
N SER A 22 -10.43 6.66 -5.09
CA SER A 22 -11.44 7.52 -4.46
C SER A 22 -10.81 8.66 -3.66
N ALA A 23 -9.69 8.42 -2.96
CA ALA A 23 -8.96 9.48 -2.28
C ALA A 23 -8.50 10.58 -3.25
N LEU A 24 -7.91 10.20 -4.39
CA LEU A 24 -7.52 11.14 -5.45
C LEU A 24 -8.72 11.91 -6.00
N TYR A 25 -9.83 11.21 -6.30
CA TYR A 25 -11.08 11.82 -6.73
C TYR A 25 -11.55 12.90 -5.76
N TYR A 26 -11.56 12.61 -4.46
CA TYR A 26 -12.00 13.56 -3.45
C TYR A 26 -11.11 14.79 -3.38
N MET A 27 -9.79 14.61 -3.39
CA MET A 27 -8.85 15.74 -3.36
C MET A 27 -9.13 16.71 -4.51
N LYS A 28 -9.31 16.19 -5.73
CA LYS A 28 -9.56 17.01 -6.91
C LYS A 28 -10.99 17.58 -6.97
N LYS A 29 -12.01 16.73 -6.85
CA LYS A 29 -13.41 17.10 -7.16
C LYS A 29 -14.14 17.72 -5.97
N ARG A 30 -13.91 17.23 -4.75
CA ARG A 30 -14.60 17.72 -3.54
C ARG A 30 -13.82 18.84 -2.86
N TYR A 31 -12.54 18.61 -2.56
CA TYR A 31 -11.71 19.57 -1.82
C TYR A 31 -11.04 20.61 -2.71
N LYS A 32 -11.15 20.46 -4.04
CA LYS A 32 -10.62 21.40 -5.04
C LYS A 32 -9.11 21.67 -4.87
N LEU A 33 -8.38 20.67 -4.39
CA LEU A 33 -6.92 20.69 -4.32
C LEU A 33 -6.32 20.41 -5.69
N ASN A 34 -5.06 20.80 -5.87
CA ASN A 34 -4.23 20.43 -7.00
C ASN A 34 -3.27 19.28 -6.65
N PRO A 35 -3.68 18.01 -6.79
CA PRO A 35 -2.82 16.87 -6.47
C PRO A 35 -1.78 16.60 -7.57
N LEU A 36 -0.58 16.20 -7.15
CA LEU A 36 0.31 15.36 -7.95
C LEU A 36 -0.05 13.89 -7.64
N ALA A 37 -0.54 13.15 -8.63
CA ALA A 37 -0.78 11.73 -8.48
C ALA A 37 0.55 10.97 -8.54
N PHE A 38 0.73 9.98 -7.66
CA PHE A 38 1.94 9.17 -7.59
C PHE A 38 1.64 7.68 -7.52
N THR A 39 2.15 6.94 -8.51
CA THR A 39 2.10 5.47 -8.56
C THR A 39 3.50 4.90 -8.51
N PHE A 40 3.67 3.88 -7.67
CA PHE A 40 4.90 3.11 -7.53
C PHE A 40 4.67 1.71 -8.09
N ASP A 41 5.38 1.36 -9.16
CA ASP A 41 5.34 0.05 -9.79
C ASP A 41 6.67 -0.67 -9.59
N HIS A 42 6.68 -1.66 -8.70
CA HIS A 42 7.83 -2.52 -8.46
C HIS A 42 7.88 -3.76 -9.37
N GLY A 43 7.12 -3.76 -10.47
CA GLY A 43 7.09 -4.81 -11.50
C GLY A 43 5.96 -5.84 -11.37
N PHE A 44 5.08 -5.69 -10.37
CA PHE A 44 4.01 -6.64 -10.05
C PHE A 44 2.63 -6.02 -9.88
N GLU A 45 2.45 -4.75 -10.26
CA GLU A 45 1.12 -4.16 -10.37
C GLU A 45 0.29 -4.88 -11.44
N THR A 46 -1.00 -5.04 -11.19
CA THR A 46 -1.91 -5.66 -12.17
C THR A 46 -2.22 -4.70 -13.32
N GLU A 47 -2.53 -5.23 -14.49
CA GLU A 47 -2.94 -4.42 -15.65
C GLU A 47 -4.20 -3.61 -15.33
N ASP A 48 -5.16 -4.22 -14.63
CA ASP A 48 -6.38 -3.55 -14.16
C ASP A 48 -6.05 -2.36 -13.23
N ALA A 49 -5.05 -2.51 -12.34
CA ALA A 49 -4.59 -1.40 -11.48
C ALA A 49 -4.08 -0.22 -12.30
N LEU A 50 -3.18 -0.50 -13.25
CA LEU A 50 -2.54 0.53 -14.06
C LEU A 50 -3.57 1.24 -14.96
N GLU A 51 -4.52 0.51 -15.52
CA GLU A 51 -5.63 1.06 -16.29
C GLU A 51 -6.55 1.93 -15.42
N ASN A 52 -6.85 1.50 -14.19
CA ASN A 52 -7.62 2.31 -13.24
C ASN A 52 -6.89 3.60 -12.86
N VAL A 53 -5.57 3.55 -12.64
CA VAL A 53 -4.75 4.76 -12.41
C VAL A 53 -4.83 5.69 -13.63
N LYS A 54 -4.60 5.14 -14.84
CA LYS A 54 -4.64 5.90 -16.09
C LYS A 54 -5.97 6.63 -16.27
N ASN A 55 -7.08 5.91 -16.13
CA ASN A 55 -8.41 6.52 -16.24
C ASN A 55 -8.62 7.62 -15.18
N ALA A 56 -8.21 7.38 -13.94
CA ALA A 56 -8.33 8.37 -12.88
C ALA A 56 -7.53 9.63 -13.17
N VAL A 57 -6.27 9.53 -13.61
CA VAL A 57 -5.43 10.70 -13.88
C VAL A 57 -5.90 11.49 -15.10
N ASP A 58 -6.26 10.79 -16.19
CA ASP A 58 -6.71 11.38 -17.45
C ASP A 58 -8.03 12.14 -17.25
N ILE A 59 -9.03 11.51 -16.60
CA ILE A 59 -10.37 12.10 -16.42
C ILE A 59 -10.35 13.24 -15.39
N LEU A 60 -9.52 13.13 -14.35
CA LEU A 60 -9.41 14.19 -13.34
C LEU A 60 -8.56 15.37 -13.81
N GLY A 61 -7.75 15.20 -14.87
CA GLY A 61 -6.82 16.22 -15.35
C GLY A 61 -5.83 16.62 -14.27
N VAL A 62 -5.12 15.63 -13.72
CA VAL A 62 -4.10 15.82 -12.67
C VAL A 62 -2.73 15.42 -13.21
N ASP A 63 -1.69 16.11 -12.77
CA ASP A 63 -0.33 15.72 -13.11
C ASP A 63 -0.01 14.37 -12.47
N PHE A 64 0.75 13.53 -13.19
CA PHE A 64 1.00 12.15 -12.82
C PHE A 64 2.50 11.82 -12.81
N LEU A 65 2.98 11.29 -11.70
CA LEU A 65 4.31 10.71 -11.56
C LEU A 65 4.18 9.18 -11.44
N TYR A 66 4.72 8.49 -12.44
CA TYR A 66 4.82 7.04 -12.45
C TYR A 66 6.28 6.62 -12.24
N PHE A 67 6.55 5.91 -11.14
CA PHE A 67 7.88 5.40 -10.82
C PHE A 67 7.90 3.89 -10.97
N LYS A 68 8.59 3.39 -12.00
CA LYS A 68 8.75 1.96 -12.26
C LYS A 68 10.17 1.50 -11.96
N THR A 69 10.31 0.36 -11.31
CA THR A 69 11.62 -0.19 -10.92
C THR A 69 11.55 -1.70 -10.67
N ASP A 70 12.69 -2.37 -10.82
CA ASP A 70 12.93 -3.77 -10.45
C ASP A 70 13.88 -3.91 -9.25
N TYR A 71 14.25 -2.79 -8.61
CA TYR A 71 15.28 -2.72 -7.56
C TYR A 71 15.07 -3.74 -6.44
N MET A 72 13.81 -4.04 -6.10
CA MET A 72 13.45 -4.99 -5.04
C MET A 72 13.35 -6.45 -5.49
N ASN A 73 13.41 -6.76 -6.80
CA ASN A 73 13.15 -8.12 -7.30
C ASN A 73 14.11 -9.15 -6.70
N GLU A 74 15.39 -8.83 -6.63
CA GLU A 74 16.37 -9.72 -5.98
C GLU A 74 16.06 -9.90 -4.49
N MET A 75 15.68 -8.83 -3.78
CA MET A 75 15.24 -8.92 -2.39
C MET A 75 14.02 -9.85 -2.24
N PHE A 76 13.02 -9.73 -3.12
CA PHE A 76 11.84 -10.60 -3.13
C PHE A 76 12.20 -12.06 -3.46
N SER A 77 13.10 -12.29 -4.42
CA SER A 77 13.66 -13.61 -4.72
C SER A 77 14.34 -14.21 -3.49
N THR A 78 15.13 -13.43 -2.75
CA THR A 78 15.76 -13.88 -1.49
C THR A 78 14.73 -14.24 -0.43
N VAL A 79 13.60 -13.53 -0.33
CA VAL A 79 12.50 -13.93 0.57
C VAL A 79 12.00 -15.34 0.24
N LEU A 80 11.83 -15.66 -1.05
CA LEU A 80 11.32 -16.97 -1.48
C LEU A 80 12.33 -18.11 -1.35
N LYS A 81 13.61 -17.83 -1.61
CA LYS A 81 14.69 -18.82 -1.62
C LYS A 81 15.25 -19.12 -0.23
N THR A 82 14.82 -18.39 0.79
CA THR A 82 15.27 -18.56 2.18
C THR A 82 14.12 -19.01 3.08
N ASN A 83 14.45 -19.46 4.30
CA ASN A 83 13.43 -19.77 5.31
C ASN A 83 12.98 -18.52 6.09
N SER A 84 13.04 -17.34 5.45
CA SER A 84 12.63 -16.09 6.09
C SER A 84 11.11 -16.07 6.27
N LYS A 85 10.68 -15.54 7.42
CA LYS A 85 9.27 -15.34 7.75
C LYS A 85 8.76 -13.95 7.36
N VAL A 86 9.56 -13.16 6.64
CA VAL A 86 9.17 -11.80 6.28
C VAL A 86 7.95 -11.79 5.35
N ILE A 87 7.03 -10.88 5.62
CA ILE A 87 5.91 -10.57 4.74
C ILE A 87 6.40 -9.57 3.69
N ILE A 88 6.41 -9.97 2.41
CA ILE A 88 6.97 -9.18 1.30
C ILE A 88 6.40 -7.76 1.25
N CYS A 89 5.09 -7.60 1.49
CA CYS A 89 4.42 -6.30 1.50
C CYS A 89 5.00 -5.32 2.54
N HIS A 90 5.61 -5.78 3.63
CA HIS A 90 6.26 -4.91 4.61
C HIS A 90 7.51 -4.24 4.04
N LEU A 91 8.35 -5.00 3.32
CA LEU A 91 9.55 -4.48 2.67
C LEU A 91 9.17 -3.45 1.61
N CYS A 92 8.17 -3.77 0.78
CA CYS A 92 7.66 -2.86 -0.25
C CYS A 92 7.12 -1.56 0.36
N SER A 93 6.32 -1.66 1.43
CA SER A 93 5.75 -0.49 2.11
C SER A 93 6.81 0.44 2.70
N ILE A 94 7.91 -0.09 3.24
CA ILE A 94 9.01 0.71 3.78
C ILE A 94 9.61 1.58 2.67
N TRP A 95 9.91 0.98 1.52
CA TRP A 95 10.53 1.73 0.43
C TRP A 95 9.55 2.69 -0.25
N TYR A 96 8.31 2.24 -0.48
CA TYR A 96 7.27 3.07 -1.06
C TYR A 96 7.04 4.35 -0.25
N MET A 97 6.97 4.24 1.08
CA MET A 97 6.86 5.42 1.95
C MET A 97 8.12 6.29 1.92
N ASN A 98 9.33 5.70 1.92
CA ASN A 98 10.57 6.50 1.80
C ASN A 98 10.58 7.33 0.51
N LEU A 99 10.26 6.70 -0.62
CA LEU A 99 10.20 7.36 -1.92
C LEU A 99 9.10 8.43 -1.95
N THR A 100 7.93 8.15 -1.38
CA THR A 100 6.82 9.11 -1.27
C THR A 100 7.26 10.37 -0.52
N PHE A 101 7.94 10.24 0.62
CA PHE A 101 8.47 11.38 1.37
C PHE A 101 9.58 12.12 0.62
N GLU A 102 10.44 11.43 -0.11
CA GLU A 102 11.48 12.05 -0.94
C GLU A 102 10.89 12.86 -2.10
N ILE A 103 9.86 12.34 -2.76
CA ILE A 103 9.11 13.07 -3.80
C ILE A 103 8.41 14.28 -3.19
N ALA A 104 7.70 14.12 -2.09
CA ALA A 104 7.03 15.23 -1.41
C ALA A 104 8.03 16.35 -1.04
N ALA A 105 9.21 15.98 -0.53
CA ALA A 105 10.27 16.95 -0.23
C ALA A 105 10.82 17.63 -1.49
N ARG A 106 11.05 16.87 -2.58
CA ARG A 106 11.59 17.41 -3.84
C ARG A 106 10.65 18.44 -4.48
N TYR A 107 9.35 18.24 -4.39
CA TYR A 107 8.34 19.15 -4.95
C TYR A 107 7.81 20.17 -3.93
N GLY A 108 8.33 20.21 -2.70
CA GLY A 108 7.87 21.14 -1.66
C GLY A 108 6.43 20.88 -1.19
N ILE A 109 5.94 19.65 -1.29
CA ILE A 109 4.53 19.28 -1.05
C ILE A 109 4.30 18.97 0.43
N PRO A 110 3.48 19.75 1.16
CA PRO A 110 3.35 19.63 2.61
C PRO A 110 2.39 18.50 3.05
N LEU A 111 1.65 17.91 2.13
CA LEU A 111 0.59 16.95 2.41
C LEU A 111 0.69 15.72 1.49
N ILE A 112 0.78 14.54 2.07
CA ILE A 112 0.65 13.25 1.39
C ILE A 112 -0.75 12.69 1.67
N ILE A 113 -1.43 12.24 0.63
CA ILE A 113 -2.75 11.61 0.71
C ILE A 113 -2.58 10.11 0.46
N ALA A 114 -2.82 9.31 1.50
CA ALA A 114 -2.80 7.85 1.44
C ALA A 114 -4.22 7.28 1.44
N GLY A 115 -4.43 6.16 0.76
CA GLY A 115 -5.72 5.48 0.67
C GLY A 115 -6.10 4.61 1.87
N TRP A 116 -5.47 4.75 3.04
CA TRP A 116 -5.71 3.81 4.15
C TRP A 116 -7.12 3.92 4.74
N THR A 117 -7.77 2.77 4.94
CA THR A 117 -9.06 2.67 5.63
C THR A 117 -8.89 2.65 7.16
N LYS A 118 -10.01 2.68 7.90
CA LYS A 118 -9.98 2.55 9.37
C LYS A 118 -9.40 1.21 9.82
N GLY A 119 -9.64 0.13 9.07
CA GLY A 119 -9.08 -1.18 9.37
C GLY A 119 -7.55 -1.23 9.21
N GLN A 120 -7.02 -0.43 8.28
CA GLN A 120 -5.59 -0.40 7.91
C GLN A 120 -4.73 0.50 8.77
N SER A 121 -5.23 1.20 9.79
CA SER A 121 -4.33 1.87 10.73
C SER A 121 -4.93 1.91 12.14
N ASN A 122 -4.15 2.20 13.17
CA ASN A 122 -4.67 2.18 14.55
C ASN A 122 -5.13 3.55 15.07
N LYS A 123 -4.74 4.65 14.42
CA LYS A 123 -5.09 6.01 14.83
C LYS A 123 -5.29 6.90 13.60
N GLN A 124 -6.03 7.99 13.79
CA GLN A 124 -6.13 9.06 12.79
C GLN A 124 -4.72 9.49 12.35
N PRO A 125 -4.45 9.48 11.03
CA PRO A 125 -3.15 9.83 10.51
C PRO A 125 -2.97 11.36 10.59
N LEU A 126 -2.51 11.84 11.73
CA LEU A 126 -1.68 13.03 11.81
C LEU A 126 -0.30 12.49 12.18
N MET A 127 0.53 12.25 11.16
CA MET A 127 1.85 11.61 11.27
C MET A 127 1.82 10.15 11.76
N SER A 128 0.89 9.31 11.26
CA SER A 128 0.84 7.90 11.66
C SER A 128 1.82 7.02 10.88
N ARG A 129 2.22 5.93 11.55
CA ARG A 129 2.90 4.78 10.96
C ARG A 129 1.98 4.12 9.91
N CYS A 130 2.56 3.51 8.87
CA CYS A 130 1.82 2.60 7.98
C CYS A 130 1.11 1.52 8.82
N GLY A 131 -0.05 1.06 8.36
CA GLY A 131 -0.89 0.05 9.02
C GLY A 131 -0.18 -1.19 9.51
N CYS A 132 0.85 -1.60 8.77
CA CYS A 132 1.66 -2.77 9.06
C CYS A 132 2.56 -2.62 10.30
N ASN A 133 2.62 -1.41 10.90
CA ASN A 133 3.51 -1.06 12.00
C ASN A 133 2.74 -0.53 13.22
N VAL A 134 1.71 -1.29 13.62
CA VAL A 134 0.88 -1.02 14.78
C VAL A 134 1.25 -1.90 15.96
N HIS A 135 1.04 -1.41 17.19
CA HIS A 135 1.38 -2.08 18.46
C HIS A 135 0.51 -3.31 18.81
N GLN A 136 -0.25 -3.85 17.86
CA GLN A 136 -0.91 -5.14 18.03
C GLN A 136 0.15 -6.25 17.96
N ALA A 137 -0.02 -7.28 18.79
CA ALA A 137 0.97 -8.35 18.92
C ALA A 137 1.23 -9.05 17.57
N GLU A 138 0.17 -9.18 16.78
CA GLU A 138 0.12 -9.77 15.46
C GLU A 138 1.09 -9.05 14.50
N PHE A 139 0.94 -7.73 14.36
CA PHE A 139 1.83 -6.90 13.53
C PHE A 139 3.25 -6.82 14.09
N THR A 140 3.42 -6.90 15.42
CA THR A 140 4.74 -6.90 16.06
C THR A 140 5.56 -8.11 15.63
N SER A 141 4.94 -9.29 15.51
CA SER A 141 5.63 -10.50 15.05
C SER A 141 6.08 -10.40 13.59
N MET A 142 5.22 -9.89 12.70
CA MET A 142 5.53 -9.66 11.29
C MET A 142 6.58 -8.56 11.09
N ALA A 143 6.52 -7.48 11.88
CA ALA A 143 7.51 -6.41 11.88
C ALA A 143 8.89 -6.90 12.35
N ARG A 144 8.92 -7.79 13.35
CA ARG A 144 10.17 -8.43 13.79
C ARG A 144 10.77 -9.29 12.68
N ALA A 145 9.97 -10.12 12.01
CA ALA A 145 10.44 -10.94 10.88
C ALA A 145 11.00 -10.07 9.74
N ALA A 146 10.39 -8.91 9.46
CA ALA A 146 10.91 -7.96 8.48
C ALA A 146 12.27 -7.38 8.91
N LYS A 147 12.41 -7.00 10.18
CA LYS A 147 13.69 -6.50 10.71
C LYS A 147 14.79 -7.57 10.66
N GLU A 148 14.48 -8.79 11.08
CA GLU A 148 15.40 -9.93 11.02
C GLU A 148 15.88 -10.17 9.59
N PHE A 149 14.95 -10.19 8.62
CA PHE A 149 15.32 -10.32 7.20
C PHE A 149 16.25 -9.21 6.72
N LEU A 150 15.93 -7.94 7.05
CA LEU A 150 16.76 -6.80 6.66
C LEU A 150 18.16 -6.88 7.28
N ASP A 151 18.26 -7.25 8.56
CA ASP A 151 19.54 -7.37 9.26
C ASP A 151 20.40 -8.54 8.73
N THR A 152 19.77 -9.65 8.32
CA THR A 152 20.48 -10.84 7.82
C THR A 152 20.86 -10.73 6.34
N TYR A 153 19.95 -10.28 5.48
CA TYR A 153 20.10 -10.41 4.02
C TYR A 153 20.33 -9.09 3.29
N VAL A 154 20.00 -7.94 3.90
CA VAL A 154 19.99 -6.64 3.20
C VAL A 154 21.06 -5.69 3.73
N LYS A 155 21.33 -5.70 5.05
CA LYS A 155 22.18 -4.72 5.74
C LYS A 155 23.60 -4.58 5.16
N ASN A 156 24.19 -5.68 4.71
CA ASN A 156 25.57 -5.71 4.20
C ASN A 156 25.67 -5.71 2.68
N ASP A 157 24.54 -5.69 1.97
CA ASP A 157 24.51 -5.64 0.51
C ASP A 157 24.71 -4.19 0.04
N PRO A 158 25.77 -3.88 -0.72
CA PRO A 158 26.03 -2.53 -1.23
C PRO A 158 24.88 -1.94 -2.05
N LYS A 159 24.09 -2.79 -2.73
CA LYS A 159 22.91 -2.38 -3.51
C LYS A 159 21.85 -1.73 -2.65
N TYR A 160 21.70 -2.19 -1.40
CA TYR A 160 20.68 -1.75 -0.46
C TYR A 160 21.22 -0.84 0.66
N LYS A 161 22.40 -0.26 0.49
CA LYS A 161 23.04 0.62 1.49
C LYS A 161 22.14 1.76 1.98
N ASP A 162 21.30 2.30 1.09
CA ASP A 162 20.40 3.43 1.38
C ASP A 162 18.97 2.97 1.74
N PHE A 163 18.70 1.66 1.73
CA PHE A 163 17.38 1.11 2.06
C PHE A 163 17.06 1.36 3.54
N PRO A 164 15.85 1.85 3.89
CA PRO A 164 15.48 2.06 5.29
C PRO A 164 15.25 0.73 6.02
N LYS A 165 15.71 0.63 7.26
CA LYS A 165 15.61 -0.61 8.06
C LYS A 165 14.26 -0.77 8.74
N SER A 166 13.48 0.30 8.87
CA SER A 166 12.12 0.25 9.39
C SER A 166 11.31 1.47 8.96
N MET A 167 10.00 1.41 9.18
CA MET A 167 9.10 2.56 8.97
C MET A 167 9.42 3.72 9.94
N GLU A 168 9.90 3.45 11.17
CA GLU A 168 10.39 4.50 12.06
C GLU A 168 11.56 5.26 11.44
N GLU A 169 12.51 4.55 10.84
CA GLU A 169 13.64 5.18 10.16
C GLU A 169 13.17 6.06 9.01
N VAL A 170 12.21 5.59 8.21
CA VAL A 170 11.57 6.39 7.14
C VAL A 170 11.01 7.69 7.71
N LEU A 171 10.25 7.63 8.80
CA LEU A 171 9.67 8.82 9.44
C LEU A 171 10.72 9.78 10.00
N VAL A 172 11.83 9.27 10.56
CA VAL A 172 12.95 10.09 11.03
C VAL A 172 13.64 10.79 9.86
N ARG A 173 13.93 10.06 8.78
CA ARG A 173 14.52 10.62 7.55
C ARG A 173 13.61 11.68 6.93
N ALA A 174 12.30 11.41 6.85
CA ALA A 174 11.29 12.33 6.32
C ALA A 174 11.26 13.65 7.10
N LYS A 175 11.20 13.59 8.44
CA LYS A 175 11.18 14.79 9.31
C LYS A 175 12.42 15.68 9.14
N LYS A 176 13.59 15.10 8.85
CA LYS A 176 14.83 15.86 8.60
C LYS A 176 14.81 16.60 7.26
N ARG A 177 14.09 16.08 6.27
CA ARG A 177 14.01 16.67 4.92
C ARG A 177 12.93 17.75 4.84
N GLN A 178 11.71 17.43 5.27
CA GLN A 178 10.58 18.35 5.22
C GLN A 178 9.50 17.94 6.23
N LYS A 179 8.86 18.91 6.87
CA LYS A 179 7.62 18.67 7.61
C LYS A 179 6.50 18.40 6.59
N CYS A 180 6.10 17.14 6.49
CA CYS A 180 5.02 16.69 5.61
C CYS A 180 4.01 15.88 6.43
N ALA A 181 2.73 16.24 6.36
CA ALA A 181 1.66 15.49 6.99
C ALA A 181 1.22 14.36 6.05
N VAL A 182 0.96 13.17 6.59
CA VAL A 182 0.28 12.09 5.87
C VAL A 182 -1.15 12.01 6.38
N LEU A 183 -2.12 12.05 5.46
CA LEU A 183 -3.54 12.00 5.76
C LEU A 183 -4.19 10.88 4.95
N SER A 184 -5.15 10.19 5.56
CA SER A 184 -6.02 9.24 4.86
C SER A 184 -7.48 9.69 4.95
N PRO A 185 -8.07 10.19 3.85
CA PRO A 185 -9.42 10.76 3.87
C PRO A 185 -10.49 9.80 4.40
N HIS A 186 -10.32 8.49 4.16
CA HIS A 186 -11.27 7.45 4.57
C HIS A 186 -11.45 7.31 6.08
N TRP A 187 -10.51 7.81 6.87
CA TRP A 187 -10.64 7.87 8.32
C TRP A 187 -11.74 8.80 8.82
N PHE A 188 -12.05 9.84 8.05
CA PHE A 188 -13.00 10.89 8.43
C PHE A 188 -14.42 10.60 7.95
N LEU A 189 -14.62 9.44 7.32
CA LEU A 189 -15.88 9.07 6.72
C LEU A 189 -16.66 8.18 7.73
N PRO A 190 -17.96 8.41 7.91
CA PRO A 190 -18.74 7.67 8.90
C PRO A 190 -19.03 6.21 8.47
N PHE A 191 -18.78 5.87 7.21
CA PHE A 191 -19.06 4.58 6.59
C PHE A 191 -17.79 3.96 5.95
N ASN A 192 -17.88 2.67 5.61
CA ASN A 192 -16.82 1.92 4.91
C ASN A 192 -16.57 2.48 3.49
N SER A 193 -15.37 2.27 2.96
CA SER A 193 -14.93 2.81 1.68
C SER A 193 -15.65 2.26 0.44
N ASP A 194 -16.40 1.17 0.59
CA ASP A 194 -17.18 0.58 -0.49
C ASP A 194 -18.28 1.51 -1.05
N VAL A 195 -18.72 2.49 -0.26
CA VAL A 195 -19.70 3.51 -0.71
C VAL A 195 -19.19 4.33 -1.90
N TYR A 196 -17.87 4.40 -2.11
CA TYR A 196 -17.29 5.17 -3.21
C TYR A 196 -17.14 4.39 -4.50
N VAL A 197 -17.30 3.07 -4.47
CA VAL A 197 -17.04 2.21 -5.63
C VAL A 197 -17.94 2.60 -6.80
N GLU A 198 -19.24 2.76 -6.59
CA GLU A 198 -20.16 3.15 -7.65
C GLU A 198 -19.88 4.57 -8.18
N LEU A 199 -19.42 5.47 -7.32
CA LEU A 199 -19.00 6.81 -7.73
C LEU A 199 -17.79 6.76 -8.66
N ILE A 200 -16.72 6.04 -8.28
CA ILE A 200 -15.50 5.97 -9.11
C ILE A 200 -15.70 5.11 -10.36
N LYS A 201 -16.59 4.11 -10.33
CA LYS A 201 -17.01 3.38 -11.54
C LYS A 201 -17.66 4.32 -12.54
N LYS A 202 -18.60 5.15 -12.07
CA LYS A 202 -19.33 6.11 -12.92
C LYS A 202 -18.42 7.23 -13.42
N GLU A 203 -17.71 7.89 -12.51
CA GLU A 203 -16.99 9.13 -12.81
C GLU A 203 -15.60 8.89 -13.39
N LEU A 204 -14.96 7.76 -13.05
CA LEU A 204 -13.57 7.48 -13.42
C LEU A 204 -13.41 6.18 -14.23
N LYS A 205 -14.50 5.54 -14.65
CA LYS A 205 -14.47 4.25 -15.37
C LYS A 205 -13.70 3.15 -14.62
N TRP A 206 -13.63 3.27 -13.30
CA TRP A 206 -12.92 2.32 -12.45
C TRP A 206 -13.54 0.92 -12.56
N LYS A 207 -12.72 -0.13 -12.50
CA LYS A 207 -13.17 -1.53 -12.53
C LYS A 207 -12.53 -2.32 -11.40
N PHE A 208 -13.25 -3.34 -10.92
CA PHE A 208 -12.65 -4.31 -10.01
C PHE A 208 -11.50 -5.04 -10.70
N PRO A 209 -10.35 -5.23 -10.01
CA PRO A 209 -9.31 -6.12 -10.51
C PRO A 209 -9.87 -7.54 -10.60
N LYS A 210 -9.58 -8.23 -11.71
CA LYS A 210 -10.06 -9.61 -11.93
C LYS A 210 -9.55 -10.59 -10.88
N LEU A 211 -8.34 -10.32 -10.39
CA LEU A 211 -7.65 -11.15 -9.42
C LEU A 211 -7.32 -10.29 -8.19
N SER A 212 -7.89 -10.64 -7.05
CA SER A 212 -7.75 -9.84 -5.82
C SER A 212 -7.92 -10.69 -4.57
N TYR A 213 -6.97 -10.57 -3.64
CA TYR A 213 -7.12 -11.07 -2.28
C TYR A 213 -6.74 -9.97 -1.25
N PRO A 214 -7.57 -9.70 -0.24
CA PRO A 214 -8.96 -10.11 -0.08
C PRO A 214 -9.80 -9.71 -1.30
N ALA A 215 -10.92 -10.39 -1.50
CA ALA A 215 -11.81 -10.12 -2.63
C ALA A 215 -12.09 -8.60 -2.73
N ASN A 216 -11.93 -8.04 -3.93
CA ASN A 216 -12.24 -6.64 -4.24
C ASN A 216 -11.40 -5.58 -3.47
N THR A 217 -10.14 -5.86 -3.14
CA THR A 217 -9.30 -4.93 -2.36
C THR A 217 -7.94 -4.65 -2.98
N THR A 218 -7.09 -5.66 -3.14
CA THR A 218 -5.72 -5.53 -3.60
C THR A 218 -5.63 -5.56 -5.12
N ASN A 219 -4.52 -5.05 -5.62
CA ASN A 219 -4.28 -4.86 -7.05
C ASN A 219 -2.82 -5.14 -7.46
N CYS A 220 -2.09 -5.91 -6.63
CA CYS A 220 -0.69 -6.30 -6.81
C CYS A 220 -0.53 -7.83 -6.80
N TYR A 221 0.15 -8.40 -7.79
CA TYR A 221 0.39 -9.84 -7.90
C TYR A 221 1.25 -10.40 -6.75
N LEU A 222 2.22 -9.65 -6.21
CA LEU A 222 3.02 -10.13 -5.07
C LEU A 222 2.20 -10.35 -3.81
N ASN A 223 1.00 -9.78 -3.73
CA ASN A 223 0.12 -10.00 -2.60
C ASN A 223 -0.24 -11.49 -2.42
N PHE A 224 -0.45 -12.25 -3.50
CA PHE A 224 -0.79 -13.68 -3.42
C PHE A 224 0.32 -14.49 -2.74
N ILE A 225 1.56 -14.22 -3.13
CA ILE A 225 2.76 -14.78 -2.48
C ILE A 225 2.85 -14.33 -1.02
N SER A 226 2.61 -13.04 -0.76
CA SER A 226 2.66 -12.48 0.58
C SER A 226 1.62 -13.12 1.51
N VAL A 227 0.41 -13.38 1.01
CA VAL A 227 -0.67 -14.07 1.72
C VAL A 227 -0.31 -15.53 1.97
N HIS A 228 0.18 -16.24 0.94
CA HIS A 228 0.66 -17.62 1.09
C HIS A 228 1.71 -17.74 2.21
N ASN A 229 2.76 -16.90 2.16
CA ASN A 229 3.82 -16.89 3.17
C ASN A 229 3.29 -16.51 4.56
N SER A 230 2.39 -15.52 4.64
CA SER A 230 1.79 -15.10 5.90
C SER A 230 0.99 -16.23 6.55
N MET A 231 0.16 -16.92 5.76
CA MET A 231 -0.60 -18.08 6.25
C MET A 231 0.32 -19.22 6.67
N LYS A 232 1.36 -19.52 5.87
CA LYS A 232 2.35 -20.57 6.18
C LYS A 232 3.09 -20.33 7.49
N TYR A 233 3.53 -19.09 7.75
CA TYR A 233 4.42 -18.80 8.89
C TYR A 233 3.70 -18.31 10.15
N PHE A 234 2.53 -17.70 10.01
CA PHE A 234 1.80 -17.08 11.13
C PHE A 234 0.40 -17.66 11.35
N GLY A 235 -0.19 -18.33 10.35
CA GLY A 235 -1.57 -18.82 10.41
C GLY A 235 -2.64 -17.75 10.18
N TYR A 236 -2.24 -16.53 9.86
CA TYR A 236 -3.13 -15.41 9.54
C TYR A 236 -2.39 -14.38 8.66
N THR A 237 -3.13 -13.40 8.14
CA THR A 237 -2.58 -12.26 7.37
C THR A 237 -2.90 -10.93 8.03
N HIS A 238 -2.23 -9.85 7.62
CA HIS A 238 -2.59 -8.49 8.05
C HIS A 238 -4.05 -8.15 7.73
N TYR A 239 -4.63 -8.73 6.68
CA TYR A 239 -6.04 -8.57 6.34
C TYR A 239 -6.99 -9.20 7.38
N HIS A 240 -6.60 -10.31 8.02
CA HIS A 240 -7.39 -10.88 9.13
C HIS A 240 -7.47 -9.90 10.30
N VAL A 241 -6.36 -9.22 10.59
CA VAL A 241 -6.28 -8.22 11.67
C VAL A 241 -7.08 -6.96 11.31
N GLU A 242 -6.95 -6.49 10.07
CA GLU A 242 -7.73 -5.39 9.50
C GLU A 242 -9.25 -5.65 9.60
N MET A 243 -9.71 -6.79 9.09
CA MET A 243 -11.14 -7.11 9.09
C MET A 243 -11.68 -7.38 10.50
N SER A 244 -10.88 -8.01 11.37
CA SER A 244 -11.24 -8.14 12.79
C SER A 244 -11.45 -6.78 13.45
N LYS A 245 -10.69 -5.76 13.05
CA LYS A 245 -10.90 -4.38 13.50
C LYS A 245 -12.19 -3.79 12.93
N LEU A 246 -12.44 -3.94 11.63
CA LEU A 246 -13.67 -3.45 10.99
C LEU A 246 -14.93 -4.06 11.61
N ILE A 247 -14.89 -5.34 11.98
CA ILE A 247 -15.99 -6.02 12.69
C ILE A 247 -16.24 -5.37 14.05
N ARG A 248 -15.19 -5.14 14.85
CA ARG A 248 -15.32 -4.49 16.17
C ARG A 248 -15.83 -3.05 16.08
N GLU A 249 -15.58 -2.36 14.96
CA GLU A 249 -16.09 -1.02 14.70
C GLU A 249 -17.50 -1.00 14.09
N GLY A 250 -18.11 -2.18 13.84
CA GLY A 250 -19.45 -2.29 13.25
C GLY A 250 -19.50 -1.91 11.76
N LEU A 251 -18.35 -1.92 11.07
CA LEU A 251 -18.22 -1.50 9.66
C LEU A 251 -18.24 -2.66 8.67
N LEU A 252 -18.12 -3.90 9.16
CA LEU A 252 -18.09 -5.13 8.37
C LEU A 252 -18.70 -6.26 9.20
N THR A 253 -19.56 -7.09 8.61
CA THR A 253 -20.05 -8.29 9.30
C THR A 253 -19.00 -9.40 9.31
N ARG A 254 -19.14 -10.36 10.23
CA ARG A 254 -18.22 -11.50 10.28
C ARG A 254 -18.34 -12.38 9.03
N GLU A 255 -19.56 -12.54 8.54
CA GLU A 255 -19.89 -13.34 7.36
C GLU A 255 -19.24 -12.74 6.10
N GLU A 256 -19.35 -11.42 5.92
CA GLU A 256 -18.66 -10.70 4.83
C GLU A 256 -17.15 -10.80 4.95
N ALA A 257 -16.59 -10.68 6.17
CA ALA A 257 -15.15 -10.80 6.38
C ALA A 257 -14.62 -12.18 6.01
N ILE A 258 -15.31 -13.25 6.42
CA ILE A 258 -14.92 -14.63 6.08
C ILE A 258 -14.96 -14.83 4.57
N LYS A 259 -16.01 -14.34 3.90
CA LYS A 259 -16.13 -14.41 2.45
C LYS A 259 -14.99 -13.67 1.75
N ASN A 260 -14.62 -12.47 2.22
CA ASN A 260 -13.54 -11.70 1.61
C ASN A 260 -12.15 -12.31 1.85
N LEU A 261 -11.97 -13.03 2.96
CA LEU A 261 -10.72 -13.71 3.34
C LEU A 261 -10.62 -15.15 2.82
N GLU A 262 -11.59 -15.61 2.03
CA GLU A 262 -11.52 -16.91 1.39
C GLU A 262 -10.31 -16.96 0.45
N ILE A 263 -9.43 -17.94 0.67
CA ILE A 263 -8.25 -18.15 -0.17
C ILE A 263 -8.70 -18.97 -1.37
N ASP A 264 -8.79 -18.32 -2.52
CA ASP A 264 -9.31 -18.86 -3.77
C ASP A 264 -8.24 -18.99 -4.88
N PHE A 265 -6.96 -18.90 -4.51
CA PHE A 265 -5.85 -19.05 -5.43
C PHE A 265 -5.05 -20.34 -5.21
N ASP A 266 -4.47 -20.85 -6.29
CA ASP A 266 -3.75 -22.12 -6.32
C ASP A 266 -2.23 -21.96 -6.49
N LYS A 267 -1.54 -23.11 -6.51
CA LYS A 267 -0.09 -23.16 -6.76
C LYS A 267 0.29 -22.72 -8.18
N GLU A 268 -0.59 -22.90 -9.15
CA GLU A 268 -0.32 -22.50 -10.54
C GLU A 268 -0.18 -20.97 -10.62
N LEU A 269 -1.12 -20.23 -10.00
CA LEU A 269 -1.03 -18.79 -9.89
C LEU A 269 0.26 -18.37 -9.15
N LEU A 270 0.55 -18.98 -8.00
CA LEU A 270 1.76 -18.65 -7.23
C LEU A 270 3.03 -18.86 -8.05
N ASN A 271 3.11 -19.96 -8.80
CA ASN A 271 4.24 -20.26 -9.69
C ASN A 271 4.32 -19.29 -10.88
N SER A 272 3.18 -18.86 -11.42
CA SER A 272 3.16 -17.85 -12.51
C SER A 272 3.79 -16.53 -12.06
N ILE A 273 3.59 -16.14 -10.80
CA ILE A 273 4.12 -14.91 -10.20
C ILE A 273 5.60 -15.11 -9.81
N ALA A 274 5.90 -16.22 -9.12
CA ALA A 274 7.24 -16.53 -8.62
C ALA A 274 8.27 -16.79 -9.72
N LYS A 275 7.83 -17.17 -10.92
CA LYS A 275 8.71 -17.32 -12.09
C LYS A 275 9.49 -16.04 -12.39
N LYS A 276 8.91 -14.85 -12.18
CA LYS A 276 9.62 -13.55 -12.32
C LYS A 276 10.74 -13.34 -11.29
N LEU A 277 10.77 -14.16 -10.24
CA LEU A 277 11.73 -14.14 -9.15
C LEU A 277 12.62 -15.39 -9.15
N ASP A 278 12.65 -16.12 -10.27
CA ASP A 278 13.40 -17.37 -10.43
C ASP A 278 13.11 -18.39 -9.30
N TYR A 279 11.82 -18.58 -8.99
CA TYR A 279 11.36 -19.47 -7.93
C TYR A 279 10.14 -20.31 -8.36
N THR A 280 9.92 -21.44 -7.69
CA THR A 280 8.77 -22.35 -7.88
C THR A 280 8.41 -22.99 -6.52
N PHE A 281 7.12 -23.00 -6.19
CA PHE A 281 6.50 -23.52 -4.95
C PHE A 281 6.15 -25.02 -5.02
#